data_AF-A0ABC9DIQ6-F1
#
_entry.id   AF-A0ABC9DIQ6-F1
#
_cell.length_a   1.000
_cell.length_b   1.000
_cell.length_c   1.000
_cell.angle_alpha   90.00
_cell.angle_beta   90.00
_cell.angle_gamma   90.00
#
_symmetry.space_group_name_H-M   'P 1'
#
loop_
_entity.id
_entity.type
_entity.pdbx_description
1 polymer ?
#
loop_
_entity_poly.entity_id
_entity_poly.type
_entity_poly.pdbx_seq_one_letter_code
_entity_poly.pdbx_strand_id
1 'polypeptide(L)'
;MADTTWPLCSFSGSVATQGQGATKPRAMEAAGKSVCVTGAGGFIASWLVKLLLSRGQYVVRGTVRDPGKARRPTSPAPVRGTPVPGDSWLRGRRFLRTRGNRIEFDFSTLLGNSKKPFKIQLCGTTLLRTSDIVRGDHRNWWKIVTLVVLLVCLLSLHPAGEFDPLEARISQLEVAHLGASKNAHLKALEGAGERLQLLKTDLLDYNSVSSAIAGCEGVFHVASPVPSSRSSNPEVEVIGPAVTGTTNVLKACYEAKVRRVVVVSSVAAVLSNPNWPKGKPFDEDCWSDEEYCKKNEDWYYLSKTLAEREAFAYAAKTGLDVVTFCPALVLGPLMQPTINSSSKILFNYFKGDRETVENRLRNIVDVRDVADALLLLYEKPEASGRYICSSPPIKVSDMINILKNLYPTYPYPKNFEEVEEVSVYSFEKLQKLGWTFRPVEETLRGSVESYKAFGFLN
;
A
#
# COMPACT_ATOMS: atom_id res chain seq x y z
N MET A 1 -42.96 47.04 71.29
CA MET A 1 -42.16 46.89 70.05
C MET A 1 -42.42 45.47 69.57
N ALA A 2 -43.57 45.24 68.94
CA ALA A 2 -43.91 45.38 67.51
C ALA A 2 -43.86 43.97 66.87
N ASP A 3 -44.97 43.23 66.91
CA ASP A 3 -46.05 43.12 65.88
C ASP A 3 -45.61 42.36 64.62
N THR A 4 -46.38 41.51 63.93
CA THR A 4 -47.45 40.51 64.18
C THR A 4 -47.82 39.96 62.78
N THR A 5 -48.39 38.74 62.72
CA THR A 5 -49.34 38.22 61.69
C THR A 5 -48.88 37.82 60.27
N TRP A 6 -49.26 36.58 59.89
CA TRP A 6 -49.47 36.02 58.54
C TRP A 6 -50.93 36.33 58.07
N PRO A 7 -51.34 36.38 56.77
CA PRO A 7 -51.63 35.16 55.95
C PRO A 7 -51.78 35.26 54.38
N LEU A 8 -51.87 34.06 53.72
CA LEU A 8 -52.75 33.58 52.61
C LEU A 8 -52.82 34.10 51.13
N CYS A 9 -53.00 33.09 50.22
CA CYS A 9 -53.70 33.03 48.89
C CYS A 9 -53.02 33.69 47.64
N SER A 10 -53.15 33.26 46.37
CA SER A 10 -54.01 32.28 45.64
C SER A 10 -53.51 32.06 44.18
N PHE A 11 -54.09 31.05 43.50
CA PHE A 11 -53.92 30.55 42.12
C PHE A 11 -54.14 31.52 40.92
N SER A 12 -53.46 31.26 39.79
CA SER A 12 -53.97 31.16 38.39
C SER A 12 -52.75 30.97 37.45
N GLY A 13 -52.67 30.17 36.38
CA GLY A 13 -53.65 29.45 35.57
C GLY A 13 -53.45 29.85 34.09
N SER A 14 -52.66 29.10 33.29
CA SER A 14 -52.82 29.02 31.83
C SER A 14 -52.04 27.85 31.21
N VAL A 15 -52.75 27.06 30.41
CA VAL A 15 -52.37 25.83 29.71
C VAL A 15 -51.91 26.16 28.29
N ALA A 16 -50.89 25.45 27.77
CA ALA A 16 -50.76 25.20 26.33
C ALA A 16 -49.86 23.98 26.03
N THR A 17 -50.52 22.82 25.90
CA THR A 17 -50.29 21.71 24.95
C THR A 17 -48.87 21.48 24.38
N GLN A 18 -48.26 20.37 24.80
CA GLN A 18 -47.19 19.70 24.07
C GLN A 18 -47.74 19.06 22.78
N GLY A 19 -47.37 19.62 21.63
CA GLY A 19 -47.42 18.93 20.35
C GLY A 19 -46.06 18.29 20.07
N GLN A 20 -46.00 16.96 20.07
CA GLN A 20 -44.83 16.20 19.63
C GLN A 20 -44.63 16.39 18.13
N GLY A 21 -43.78 17.36 17.77
CA GLY A 21 -43.23 17.48 16.43
C GLY A 21 -42.16 16.40 16.23
N ALA A 22 -42.34 15.59 15.19
CA ALA A 22 -41.40 14.56 14.75
C ALA A 22 -39.97 15.11 14.72
N THR A 23 -39.09 14.50 15.53
CA THR A 23 -37.65 14.78 15.51
C THR A 23 -37.10 14.37 14.15
N LYS A 24 -36.74 15.36 13.33
CA LYS A 24 -35.83 15.18 12.18
C LYS A 24 -34.58 14.43 12.68
N PRO A 25 -34.06 13.43 11.95
CA PRO A 25 -32.78 12.84 12.31
C PRO A 25 -31.72 13.95 12.27
N ARG A 26 -31.09 14.16 13.42
CA ARG A 26 -29.98 15.09 13.61
C ARG A 26 -28.88 14.67 12.63
N ALA A 27 -28.55 15.57 11.71
CA ALA A 27 -27.48 15.38 10.74
C ALA A 27 -26.19 14.98 11.46
N MET A 28 -25.42 14.07 10.83
CA MET A 28 -24.06 13.70 11.22
C MET A 28 -23.21 14.96 11.39
N GLU A 29 -23.03 15.41 12.62
CA GLU A 29 -22.14 16.50 12.98
C GLU A 29 -21.11 15.97 13.98
N ALA A 30 -20.23 15.12 13.46
CA ALA A 30 -18.89 14.92 14.00
C ALA A 30 -17.95 15.17 12.81
N ALA A 31 -17.66 16.45 12.53
CA ALA A 31 -16.81 16.86 11.43
C ALA A 31 -15.36 16.43 11.72
N GLY A 32 -14.99 15.22 11.30
CA GLY A 32 -13.60 14.76 11.32
C GLY A 32 -12.73 15.62 10.41
N LYS A 33 -11.45 15.79 10.76
CA LYS A 33 -10.46 16.55 9.99
C LYS A 33 -10.33 15.96 8.59
N SER A 34 -10.71 16.73 7.58
CA SER A 34 -10.68 16.25 6.18
C SER A 34 -9.27 16.40 5.60
N VAL A 35 -8.68 15.30 5.10
CA VAL A 35 -7.34 15.32 4.49
C VAL A 35 -7.31 14.60 3.15
N CYS A 36 -6.52 15.12 2.21
CA CYS A 36 -6.25 14.45 0.95
C CYS A 36 -4.90 13.73 0.99
N VAL A 37 -4.85 12.47 0.54
CA VAL A 37 -3.60 11.71 0.37
C VAL A 37 -3.47 11.35 -1.10
N THR A 38 -2.48 11.92 -1.80
CA THR A 38 -2.29 11.62 -3.21
C THR A 38 -1.63 10.25 -3.40
N GLY A 39 -2.12 9.46 -4.36
CA GLY A 39 -1.54 8.15 -4.65
C GLY A 39 -1.77 7.12 -3.54
N ALA A 40 -2.94 7.14 -2.91
CA ALA A 40 -3.33 6.36 -1.74
C ALA A 40 -3.03 4.84 -1.84
N GLY A 41 -3.07 4.25 -3.03
CA GLY A 41 -2.73 2.84 -3.26
C GLY A 41 -1.24 2.52 -3.37
N GLY A 42 -0.37 3.52 -3.19
CA GLY A 42 1.09 3.37 -3.17
C GLY A 42 1.61 2.85 -1.84
N PHE A 43 2.87 2.41 -1.84
CA PHE A 43 3.49 1.78 -0.67
C PHE A 43 3.44 2.66 0.59
N ILE A 44 4.02 3.86 0.55
CA ILE A 44 3.99 4.81 1.68
C ILE A 44 2.56 5.28 1.98
N ALA A 45 1.83 5.66 0.94
CA ALA A 45 0.52 6.28 1.09
C ALA A 45 -0.52 5.34 1.73
N SER A 46 -0.47 4.04 1.44
CA SER A 46 -1.40 3.07 2.03
C SER A 46 -1.23 2.93 3.55
N TRP A 47 0.02 2.98 4.04
CA TRP A 47 0.31 3.01 5.47
C TRP A 47 -0.11 4.33 6.13
N LEU A 48 0.08 5.45 5.45
CA LEU A 48 -0.42 6.75 5.92
C LEU A 48 -1.95 6.76 6.00
N VAL A 49 -2.66 6.25 4.99
CA VAL A 49 -4.12 6.12 5.00
C VAL A 49 -4.57 5.25 6.17
N LYS A 50 -3.93 4.09 6.38
CA LYS A 50 -4.21 3.21 7.51
C LYS A 50 -4.05 3.93 8.85
N LEU A 51 -2.95 4.67 9.02
CA LEU A 51 -2.68 5.44 10.23
C LEU A 51 -3.72 6.55 10.45
N LEU A 52 -4.07 7.31 9.40
CA LEU A 52 -5.09 8.36 9.51
C LEU A 52 -6.45 7.79 9.92
N LEU A 53 -6.87 6.66 9.32
CA LEU A 53 -8.14 6.00 9.66
C LEU A 53 -8.16 5.46 11.09
N SER A 54 -7.02 4.93 11.57
CA SER A 54 -6.91 4.39 12.94
C SER A 54 -6.94 5.46 14.02
N ARG A 55 -6.61 6.71 13.70
CA ARG A 55 -6.79 7.85 14.62
C ARG A 55 -8.27 8.20 14.85
N GLY A 56 -9.18 7.72 14.01
CA GLY A 56 -10.64 7.93 14.14
C GLY A 56 -11.14 9.35 13.82
N GLN A 57 -10.28 10.36 13.96
CA GLN A 57 -10.60 11.77 13.77
C GLN A 57 -10.45 12.28 12.33
N TYR A 58 -9.93 11.48 11.40
CA TYR A 58 -9.68 11.89 10.01
C TYR A 58 -10.70 11.31 9.04
N VAL A 59 -11.17 12.14 8.12
CA VAL A 59 -11.82 11.72 6.88
C VAL A 59 -10.80 11.83 5.75
N VAL A 60 -10.50 10.71 5.11
CA VAL A 60 -9.41 10.59 4.14
C VAL A 60 -9.97 10.56 2.72
N ARG A 61 -9.53 11.50 1.89
CA ARG A 61 -9.71 11.48 0.45
C ARG A 61 -8.46 10.94 -0.22
N GLY A 62 -8.47 9.65 -0.54
CA GLY A 62 -7.35 8.98 -1.17
C GLY A 62 -7.43 9.06 -2.69
N THR A 63 -6.44 9.68 -3.34
CA THR A 63 -6.42 9.75 -4.81
C THR A 63 -5.75 8.53 -5.43
N VAL A 64 -6.35 7.99 -6.49
CA VAL A 64 -5.83 6.84 -7.24
C VAL A 64 -6.07 7.04 -8.74
N ARG A 65 -5.18 6.55 -9.62
CA ARG A 65 -5.37 6.69 -11.08
C ARG A 65 -6.59 5.93 -11.60
N ASP A 66 -6.89 4.79 -11.00
CA ASP A 66 -8.05 3.96 -11.34
C ASP A 66 -8.56 3.26 -10.06
N PRO A 67 -9.72 3.65 -9.52
CA PRO A 67 -10.27 3.07 -8.30
C PRO A 67 -10.91 1.68 -8.52
N GLY A 68 -11.08 1.22 -9.77
CA GLY A 68 -11.94 0.07 -10.10
C GLY A 68 -11.36 -1.02 -11.01
N LYS A 69 -10.29 -0.79 -11.78
CA LYS A 69 -9.74 -1.87 -12.64
C LYS A 69 -8.74 -2.78 -11.90
N ALA A 70 -9.03 -4.08 -11.91
CA ALA A 70 -8.01 -5.11 -11.71
C ALA A 70 -6.97 -4.99 -12.84
N ARG A 71 -5.68 -5.03 -12.49
CA ARG A 71 -4.61 -5.10 -13.50
C ARG A 71 -4.62 -6.53 -14.06
N ARG A 72 -4.72 -6.69 -15.38
CA ARG A 72 -4.31 -7.97 -15.99
C ARG A 72 -2.82 -8.19 -15.67
N PRO A 73 -2.39 -9.40 -15.29
CA PRO A 73 -0.97 -9.71 -15.17
C PRO A 73 -0.27 -9.32 -16.47
N THR A 74 0.79 -8.52 -16.40
CA THR A 74 1.65 -8.28 -17.56
C THR A 74 2.42 -9.55 -17.81
N SER A 75 2.01 -10.32 -18.82
CA SER A 75 2.80 -11.42 -19.37
C SER A 75 4.14 -10.86 -19.87
N PRO A 76 5.26 -11.59 -19.72
CA PRO A 76 6.49 -11.24 -20.43
C PRO A 76 6.21 -11.24 -21.95
N ALA A 77 6.87 -10.34 -22.67
CA ALA A 77 6.76 -10.23 -24.13
C ALA A 77 6.98 -11.61 -24.80
N PRO A 78 6.22 -11.94 -25.85
CA PRO A 78 6.30 -13.25 -26.47
C PRO A 78 7.69 -13.44 -27.08
N VAL A 79 8.36 -14.53 -26.70
CA VAL A 79 9.49 -15.07 -27.44
C VAL A 79 8.92 -15.52 -28.79
N ARG A 80 9.48 -15.00 -29.90
CA ARG A 80 9.06 -15.40 -31.26
C ARG A 80 9.14 -16.93 -31.38
N GLY A 81 8.01 -17.56 -31.71
CA GLY A 81 7.98 -18.98 -32.10
C GLY A 81 7.01 -19.90 -31.35
N THR A 82 6.14 -19.41 -30.46
CA THR A 82 5.09 -20.26 -29.84
C THR A 82 3.68 -19.78 -30.21
N PRO A 83 2.73 -20.70 -30.55
CA PRO A 83 1.36 -20.31 -30.86
C PRO A 83 0.64 -19.88 -29.58
N VAL A 84 -0.05 -18.73 -29.63
CA VAL A 84 -0.92 -18.26 -28.54
C VAL A 84 -2.24 -19.05 -28.59
N PRO A 85 -2.69 -19.71 -27.51
CA PRO A 85 -4.03 -20.29 -27.47
C PRO A 85 -5.06 -19.16 -27.38
N GLY A 86 -5.90 -19.02 -28.40
CA GLY A 86 -7.01 -18.06 -28.41
C GLY A 86 -8.11 -18.40 -27.41
N ASP A 87 -8.88 -17.38 -27.05
CA ASP A 87 -10.01 -17.30 -26.10
C ASP A 87 -11.22 -18.23 -26.38
N SER A 88 -10.99 -19.47 -26.79
CA SER A 88 -12.02 -20.45 -27.16
C SER A 88 -12.24 -21.56 -26.13
N TRP A 89 -11.43 -21.64 -25.06
CA TRP A 89 -11.48 -22.75 -24.11
C TRP A 89 -12.67 -22.75 -23.13
N LEU A 90 -13.39 -21.63 -22.97
CA LEU A 90 -14.47 -21.51 -21.98
C LEU A 90 -15.88 -21.73 -22.53
N ARG A 91 -16.05 -22.07 -23.81
CA ARG A 91 -17.37 -22.41 -24.36
C ARG A 91 -17.56 -23.92 -24.46
N GLY A 92 -18.14 -24.47 -23.39
CA GLY A 92 -19.01 -25.64 -23.46
C GLY A 92 -18.35 -27.00 -23.25
N ARG A 93 -18.07 -27.39 -22.00
CA ARG A 93 -18.06 -28.81 -21.58
C ARG A 93 -18.56 -28.94 -20.15
N ARG A 94 -19.59 -29.76 -19.96
CA ARG A 94 -20.20 -30.09 -18.65
C ARG A 94 -19.25 -31.04 -17.91
N PHE A 95 -18.59 -30.55 -16.85
CA PHE A 95 -17.77 -31.38 -15.94
C PHE A 95 -18.58 -32.09 -14.85
N LEU A 96 -19.85 -31.72 -14.70
CA LEU A 96 -20.78 -32.37 -13.79
C LEU A 96 -21.83 -33.16 -14.56
N ARG A 97 -22.02 -34.42 -14.14
CA ARG A 97 -23.19 -35.22 -14.50
C ARG A 97 -23.88 -35.66 -13.22
N THR A 98 -25.07 -35.13 -12.98
CA THR A 98 -25.94 -35.55 -11.87
C THR A 98 -26.88 -36.65 -12.35
N ARG A 99 -26.96 -37.75 -11.60
CA ARG A 99 -27.96 -38.81 -11.81
C ARG A 99 -28.51 -39.21 -10.44
N GLY A 100 -29.64 -38.62 -10.06
CA GLY A 100 -30.22 -38.76 -8.72
C GLY A 100 -29.32 -38.19 -7.62
N ASN A 101 -29.30 -38.80 -6.42
CA ASN A 101 -28.46 -38.41 -5.28
C ASN A 101 -26.95 -38.76 -5.45
N ARG A 102 -26.46 -38.82 -6.69
CA ARG A 102 -25.04 -39.10 -7.01
C ARG A 102 -24.46 -37.98 -7.86
N ILE A 103 -23.31 -37.48 -7.41
CA ILE A 103 -22.47 -36.55 -8.16
C ILE A 103 -21.22 -37.35 -8.58
N GLU A 104 -21.03 -37.53 -9.88
CA GLU A 104 -19.81 -38.11 -10.45
C GLU A 104 -18.95 -36.99 -11.05
N PHE A 105 -17.67 -36.98 -10.70
CA PHE A 105 -16.67 -36.08 -11.27
C PHE A 105 -15.77 -36.86 -12.23
N ASP A 106 -15.67 -36.41 -13.48
CA ASP A 106 -14.79 -36.99 -14.49
C ASP A 106 -13.53 -36.13 -14.65
N PHE A 107 -12.39 -36.66 -14.19
CA PHE A 107 -11.08 -35.98 -14.21
C PHE A 107 -10.15 -36.48 -15.32
N SER A 108 -10.67 -37.25 -16.28
CA SER A 108 -9.87 -37.84 -17.37
C SER A 108 -9.05 -36.82 -18.19
N THR A 109 -9.45 -35.55 -18.21
CA THR A 109 -8.74 -34.48 -18.91
C THR A 109 -7.70 -33.72 -18.07
N LEU A 110 -7.70 -33.88 -16.74
CA LEU A 110 -6.78 -33.17 -15.83
C LEU A 110 -5.45 -33.93 -15.63
N LEU A 111 -5.46 -35.24 -15.88
CA LEU A 111 -4.32 -36.14 -15.81
C LEU A 111 -3.97 -36.59 -17.23
N GLY A 112 -3.27 -35.73 -17.98
CA GLY A 112 -2.87 -35.98 -19.37
C GLY A 112 -2.43 -37.43 -19.61
N ASN A 113 -3.11 -38.09 -20.55
CA ASN A 113 -2.84 -39.44 -21.04
C ASN A 113 -2.64 -40.57 -20.01
N SER A 114 -3.32 -40.52 -18.86
CA SER A 114 -3.45 -41.72 -18.01
C SER A 114 -4.62 -42.59 -18.51
N LYS A 115 -4.32 -43.84 -18.90
CA LYS A 115 -5.25 -44.77 -19.58
C LYS A 115 -6.38 -45.36 -18.69
N LYS A 116 -6.71 -44.77 -17.53
CA LYS A 116 -7.86 -45.22 -16.73
C LYS A 116 -8.56 -44.05 -16.04
N PRO A 117 -9.91 -43.94 -16.13
CA PRO A 117 -10.65 -42.89 -15.45
C PRO A 117 -10.60 -43.09 -13.93
N PHE A 118 -10.18 -42.05 -13.20
CA PHE A 118 -10.33 -41.98 -11.74
C PHE A 118 -11.78 -41.59 -11.42
N LYS A 119 -12.49 -42.43 -10.67
CA LYS A 119 -13.85 -42.13 -10.20
C LYS A 119 -13.83 -41.96 -8.69
N ILE A 120 -14.27 -40.81 -8.20
CA ILE A 120 -14.51 -40.57 -6.77
C ILE A 120 -16.03 -40.61 -6.57
N GLN A 121 -16.50 -41.55 -5.74
CA GLN A 121 -17.91 -41.74 -5.44
C GLN A 121 -18.19 -41.24 -4.02
N LEU A 122 -19.05 -40.25 -3.88
CA LEU A 122 -19.58 -39.81 -2.59
C LEU A 122 -21.00 -40.38 -2.44
N CYS A 123 -21.20 -41.21 -1.41
CA CYS A 123 -22.52 -41.67 -0.99
C CYS A 123 -22.78 -41.13 0.42
N GLY A 124 -24.02 -40.70 0.67
CA GLY A 124 -24.39 -39.99 1.90
C GLY A 124 -23.92 -40.68 3.18
N THR A 125 -23.35 -39.86 4.08
CA THR A 125 -23.13 -40.13 5.51
C THR A 125 -22.14 -41.23 5.94
N THR A 126 -21.18 -41.69 5.12
CA THR A 126 -20.12 -42.58 5.67
C THR A 126 -18.73 -42.36 5.07
N LEU A 127 -17.74 -42.34 5.97
CA LEU A 127 -16.29 -42.21 5.74
C LEU A 127 -15.78 -43.10 4.59
N LEU A 128 -14.91 -42.54 3.73
CA LEU A 128 -14.26 -43.23 2.60
C LEU A 128 -13.40 -44.42 3.09
N ARG A 129 -13.68 -45.63 2.59
CA ARG A 129 -12.69 -46.72 2.54
C ARG A 129 -11.75 -46.50 1.35
N THR A 130 -10.47 -46.27 1.63
CA THR A 130 -9.41 -46.20 0.61
C THR A 130 -8.81 -47.58 0.39
N SER A 131 -9.41 -48.36 -0.51
CA SER A 131 -8.71 -49.49 -1.14
C SER A 131 -8.53 -49.13 -2.61
N ASP A 132 -7.26 -49.04 -3.04
CA ASP A 132 -6.75 -48.77 -4.40
C ASP A 132 -6.05 -47.41 -4.57
N ILE A 133 -5.00 -47.17 -3.77
CA ILE A 133 -3.96 -46.19 -4.10
C ILE A 133 -2.87 -46.92 -4.89
N VAL A 134 -2.98 -46.89 -6.22
CA VAL A 134 -1.89 -47.28 -7.12
C VAL A 134 -0.91 -46.11 -7.25
N ARG A 135 0.37 -46.39 -7.02
CA ARG A 135 1.51 -45.45 -7.10
C ARG A 135 1.49 -44.63 -8.40
N GLY A 136 1.36 -43.31 -8.30
CA GLY A 136 1.44 -42.37 -9.43
C GLY A 136 1.77 -40.92 -9.00
N ASP A 137 2.83 -40.37 -9.62
CA ASP A 137 3.43 -39.02 -9.58
C ASP A 137 3.03 -38.02 -8.45
N HIS A 138 3.99 -37.70 -7.58
CA HIS A 138 3.89 -36.81 -6.41
C HIS A 138 3.66 -35.32 -6.74
N ARG A 139 3.75 -34.88 -8.01
CA ARG A 139 3.77 -33.44 -8.35
C ARG A 139 2.44 -32.68 -8.24
N ASN A 140 1.31 -33.36 -8.08
CA ASN A 140 -0.01 -32.73 -7.96
C ASN A 140 -0.78 -33.10 -6.68
N TRP A 141 -0.16 -33.85 -5.76
CA TRP A 141 -0.83 -34.38 -4.57
C TRP A 141 -1.37 -33.28 -3.64
N TRP A 142 -0.63 -32.18 -3.49
CA TRP A 142 -1.09 -31.02 -2.70
C TRP A 142 -2.37 -30.36 -3.24
N LYS A 143 -2.62 -30.36 -4.56
CA LYS A 143 -3.81 -29.74 -5.16
C LYS A 143 -5.05 -30.58 -4.84
N ILE A 144 -4.89 -31.90 -4.86
CA ILE A 144 -5.95 -32.84 -4.52
C ILE A 144 -6.24 -32.77 -3.02
N VAL A 145 -5.21 -32.74 -2.17
CA VAL A 145 -5.36 -32.58 -0.72
C VAL A 145 -6.02 -31.24 -0.38
N THR A 146 -5.58 -30.14 -0.98
CA THR A 146 -6.18 -28.81 -0.76
C THR A 146 -7.64 -28.75 -1.23
N LEU A 147 -7.98 -29.35 -2.38
CA LEU A 147 -9.37 -29.41 -2.84
C LEU A 147 -10.24 -30.26 -1.91
N VAL A 148 -9.73 -31.41 -1.43
CA VAL A 148 -10.47 -32.30 -0.52
C VAL A 148 -10.65 -31.63 0.84
N VAL A 149 -9.64 -30.94 1.37
CA VAL A 149 -9.73 -30.18 2.63
C VAL A 149 -10.73 -29.03 2.50
N LEU A 150 -10.71 -28.29 1.39
CA LEU A 150 -11.71 -27.24 1.11
C LEU A 150 -13.14 -27.82 1.02
N LEU A 151 -13.31 -28.97 0.36
CA LEU A 151 -14.61 -29.63 0.24
C LEU A 151 -15.13 -30.12 1.60
N VAL A 152 -14.25 -30.68 2.45
CA VAL A 152 -14.58 -31.15 3.80
C VAL A 152 -14.91 -29.96 4.72
N CYS A 153 -14.17 -28.86 4.65
CA CYS A 153 -14.48 -27.63 5.39
C CYS A 153 -15.83 -27.02 4.97
N LEU A 154 -16.14 -27.02 3.66
CA LEU A 154 -17.41 -26.52 3.13
C LEU A 154 -18.60 -27.37 3.57
N LEU A 155 -18.44 -28.68 3.70
CA LEU A 155 -19.48 -29.60 4.18
C LEU A 155 -19.65 -29.58 5.71
N SER A 156 -18.67 -29.04 6.45
CA SER A 156 -18.69 -29.00 7.92
C SER A 156 -19.27 -27.69 8.49
N LEU A 157 -19.61 -26.71 7.64
CA LEU A 157 -19.95 -25.35 8.05
C LEU A 157 -21.43 -24.95 7.92
N HIS A 158 -22.38 -25.87 7.70
CA HIS A 158 -23.80 -25.52 7.87
C HIS A 158 -24.69 -26.69 8.34
N PRO A 159 -25.64 -26.43 9.27
CA PRO A 159 -26.77 -27.31 9.51
C PRO A 159 -27.73 -27.27 8.31
N ALA A 160 -28.43 -28.37 8.11
CA ALA A 160 -29.30 -28.65 6.98
C ALA A 160 -30.30 -27.52 6.66
N GLY A 161 -30.37 -27.15 5.37
CA GLY A 161 -31.55 -26.51 4.79
C GLY A 161 -31.34 -25.13 4.19
N GLU A 162 -30.53 -25.02 3.13
CA GLU A 162 -30.77 -24.16 1.95
C GLU A 162 -29.58 -24.32 0.99
N PHE A 163 -29.80 -25.01 -0.14
CA PHE A 163 -28.78 -25.23 -1.16
C PHE A 163 -28.80 -24.08 -2.17
N ASP A 164 -28.00 -23.05 -1.91
CA ASP A 164 -27.61 -22.08 -2.94
C ASP A 164 -26.50 -22.71 -3.82
N PRO A 165 -26.47 -22.54 -5.17
CA PRO A 165 -25.59 -23.33 -6.01
C PRO A 165 -24.12 -23.08 -5.69
N LEU A 166 -23.43 -24.14 -5.24
CA LEU A 166 -22.01 -24.18 -4.92
C LEU A 166 -21.13 -23.58 -6.05
N GLU A 167 -21.58 -23.66 -7.31
CA GLU A 167 -20.90 -23.04 -8.47
C GLU A 167 -20.86 -21.50 -8.42
N ALA A 168 -21.88 -20.83 -7.85
CA ALA A 168 -21.89 -19.38 -7.71
C ALA A 168 -20.88 -18.91 -6.65
N ARG A 169 -20.67 -19.71 -5.58
CA ARG A 169 -19.73 -19.38 -4.50
C ARG A 169 -18.29 -19.74 -4.86
N ILE A 170 -18.07 -20.85 -5.57
CA ILE A 170 -16.74 -21.20 -6.11
C ILE A 170 -16.30 -20.20 -7.17
N SER A 171 -17.19 -19.78 -8.08
CA SER A 171 -16.87 -18.72 -9.05
C SER A 171 -16.62 -17.37 -8.36
N GLN A 172 -17.36 -17.00 -7.31
CA GLN A 172 -17.07 -15.78 -6.53
C GLN A 172 -15.73 -15.87 -5.77
N LEU A 173 -15.34 -17.04 -5.26
CA LEU A 173 -14.07 -17.23 -4.55
C LEU A 173 -12.86 -17.32 -5.50
N GLU A 174 -12.99 -17.99 -6.65
CA GLU A 174 -11.95 -17.99 -7.70
C GLU A 174 -11.80 -16.60 -8.34
N VAL A 175 -12.90 -15.87 -8.56
CA VAL A 175 -12.86 -14.49 -9.05
C VAL A 175 -12.31 -13.52 -7.99
N ALA A 176 -12.54 -13.77 -6.69
CA ALA A 176 -11.94 -12.97 -5.61
C ALA A 176 -10.42 -13.13 -5.54
N HIS A 177 -9.89 -14.32 -5.86
CA HIS A 177 -8.44 -14.57 -5.87
C HIS A 177 -7.77 -14.16 -7.20
N LEU A 178 -8.51 -14.16 -8.32
CA LEU A 178 -8.01 -13.83 -9.66
C LEU A 178 -8.34 -12.39 -10.14
N GLY A 179 -9.01 -11.58 -9.31
CA GLY A 179 -9.54 -10.28 -9.73
C GLY A 179 -9.73 -9.24 -8.63
N ALA A 180 -9.00 -9.32 -7.52
CA ALA A 180 -9.05 -8.27 -6.50
C ALA A 180 -8.70 -6.90 -7.12
N SER A 181 -9.59 -5.91 -6.98
CA SER A 181 -9.34 -4.55 -7.48
C SER A 181 -8.02 -4.03 -6.91
N LYS A 182 -7.23 -3.29 -7.71
CA LYS A 182 -5.88 -2.79 -7.34
C LYS A 182 -5.80 -2.15 -5.94
N ASN A 183 -6.90 -1.57 -5.48
CA ASN A 183 -7.00 -0.84 -4.22
C ASN A 183 -7.86 -1.57 -3.17
N ALA A 184 -8.13 -2.87 -3.33
CA ALA A 184 -8.94 -3.65 -2.39
C ALA A 184 -8.36 -3.62 -0.96
N HIS A 185 -7.04 -3.63 -0.83
CA HIS A 185 -6.33 -3.52 0.44
C HIS A 185 -6.66 -2.24 1.23
N LEU A 186 -7.03 -1.14 0.55
CA LEU A 186 -7.45 0.09 1.22
C LEU A 186 -8.88 0.02 1.73
N LYS A 187 -9.78 -0.60 0.95
CA LYS A 187 -11.18 -0.78 1.34
C LYS A 187 -11.35 -1.75 2.50
N ALA A 188 -10.39 -2.66 2.67
CA ALA A 188 -10.35 -3.62 3.76
C ALA A 188 -9.83 -3.02 5.09
N LEU A 189 -9.41 -1.75 5.12
CA LEU A 189 -8.94 -1.12 6.35
C LEU A 189 -10.10 -0.82 7.29
N GLU A 190 -9.83 -0.97 8.59
CA GLU A 190 -10.77 -0.58 9.63
C GLU A 190 -11.14 0.90 9.50
N GLY A 191 -12.44 1.21 9.57
CA GLY A 191 -12.97 2.56 9.38
C GLY A 191 -13.01 3.06 7.93
N ALA A 192 -12.51 2.31 6.94
CA ALA A 192 -12.49 2.75 5.55
C ALA A 192 -13.89 2.97 4.96
N GLY A 193 -14.85 2.11 5.28
CA GLY A 193 -16.24 2.24 4.79
C GLY A 193 -16.93 3.54 5.19
N GLU A 194 -16.49 4.15 6.30
CA GLU A 194 -17.07 5.38 6.85
C GLU A 194 -16.23 6.61 6.51
N ARG A 195 -14.90 6.47 6.50
CA ARG A 195 -13.97 7.59 6.51
C ARG A 195 -12.96 7.59 5.36
N LEU A 196 -13.00 6.64 4.43
CA LEU A 196 -12.15 6.63 3.23
C LEU A 196 -12.97 6.82 1.95
N GLN A 197 -12.67 7.90 1.23
CA GLN A 197 -13.17 8.13 -0.11
C GLN A 197 -12.04 7.95 -1.12
N LEU A 198 -12.14 6.96 -2.01
CA LEU A 198 -11.19 6.79 -3.11
C LEU A 198 -11.65 7.56 -4.35
N LEU A 199 -10.82 8.51 -4.78
CA LEU A 199 -11.11 9.42 -5.89
C LEU A 199 -10.21 9.11 -7.08
N LYS A 200 -10.81 9.04 -8.27
CA LYS A 200 -10.05 8.91 -9.51
C LYS A 200 -9.38 10.25 -9.80
N THR A 201 -8.05 10.28 -9.85
CA THR A 201 -7.28 11.50 -10.07
C THR A 201 -6.04 11.20 -10.89
N ASP A 202 -5.76 12.06 -11.86
CA ASP A 202 -4.47 12.17 -12.52
C ASP A 202 -3.80 13.47 -12.06
N LEU A 203 -2.54 13.40 -11.63
CA LEU A 203 -1.82 14.60 -11.17
C LEU A 203 -1.64 15.63 -12.29
N LEU A 204 -1.72 15.22 -13.55
CA LEU A 204 -1.62 16.12 -14.70
C LEU A 204 -2.97 16.70 -15.12
N ASP A 205 -4.07 16.17 -14.59
CA ASP A 205 -5.40 16.75 -14.74
C ASP A 205 -5.73 17.60 -13.51
N TYR A 206 -5.51 18.91 -13.64
CA TYR A 206 -5.75 19.90 -12.59
C TYR A 206 -7.18 19.82 -12.03
N ASN A 207 -8.20 19.59 -12.86
CA ASN A 207 -9.58 19.56 -12.39
C ASN A 207 -9.83 18.36 -11.48
N SER A 208 -9.24 17.21 -11.82
CA SER A 208 -9.31 16.02 -10.96
C SER A 208 -8.57 16.19 -9.64
N VAL A 209 -7.45 16.93 -9.65
CA VAL A 209 -6.65 17.26 -8.44
C VAL A 209 -7.41 18.25 -7.55
N SER A 210 -7.89 19.34 -8.13
CA SER A 210 -8.67 20.38 -7.44
C SER A 210 -9.93 19.79 -6.81
N SER A 211 -10.68 18.97 -7.55
CA SER A 211 -11.88 18.28 -7.03
C SER A 211 -11.56 17.38 -5.84
N ALA A 212 -10.42 16.68 -5.85
CA ALA A 212 -10.04 15.81 -4.74
C ALA A 212 -9.66 16.59 -3.48
N ILE A 213 -9.03 17.75 -3.65
CA ILE A 213 -8.53 18.59 -2.54
C ILE A 213 -9.61 19.52 -1.97
N ALA A 214 -10.63 19.89 -2.74
CA ALA A 214 -11.66 20.86 -2.34
C ALA A 214 -12.31 20.55 -0.97
N GLY A 215 -12.10 21.40 0.03
CA GLY A 215 -12.64 21.19 1.39
C GLY A 215 -11.81 20.25 2.28
N CYS A 216 -10.57 19.95 1.91
CA CYS A 216 -9.59 19.34 2.81
C CYS A 216 -8.88 20.43 3.63
N GLU A 217 -8.63 20.15 4.90
CA GLU A 217 -7.81 20.98 5.79
C GLU A 217 -6.31 20.72 5.59
N GLY A 218 -5.96 19.52 5.12
CA GLY A 218 -4.57 19.08 4.94
C GLY A 218 -4.39 18.25 3.69
N VAL A 219 -3.19 18.31 3.12
CA VAL A 219 -2.83 17.49 1.96
C VAL A 219 -1.47 16.83 2.17
N PHE A 220 -1.42 15.52 1.97
CA PHE A 220 -0.21 14.73 1.88
C PHE A 220 0.06 14.41 0.41
N HIS A 221 1.03 15.11 -0.19
CA HIS A 221 1.42 14.87 -1.58
C HIS A 221 2.47 13.76 -1.64
N VAL A 222 2.01 12.51 -1.80
CA VAL A 222 2.86 11.30 -1.85
C VAL A 222 3.08 10.79 -3.29
N ALA A 223 2.09 11.00 -4.17
CA ALA A 223 2.13 10.52 -5.54
C ALA A 223 3.25 11.19 -6.35
N SER A 224 4.15 10.37 -6.88
CA SER A 224 5.24 10.80 -7.75
C SER A 224 5.69 9.59 -8.60
N PRO A 225 6.11 9.78 -9.86
CA PRO A 225 6.70 8.70 -10.66
C PRO A 225 7.95 8.14 -9.98
N VAL A 226 8.05 6.81 -9.91
CA VAL A 226 9.27 6.11 -9.50
C VAL A 226 9.63 5.13 -10.61
N PRO A 227 10.60 5.48 -11.49
CA PRO A 227 10.93 4.62 -12.62
C PRO A 227 11.50 3.28 -12.13
N SER A 228 11.10 2.19 -12.78
CA SER A 228 11.60 0.83 -12.48
C SER A 228 12.87 0.47 -13.28
N SER A 229 13.21 1.28 -14.28
CA SER A 229 14.33 1.13 -15.20
C SER A 229 14.75 2.52 -15.69
N ARG A 230 15.91 2.63 -16.35
CA ARG A 230 16.28 3.88 -17.04
C ARG A 230 15.18 4.28 -18.02
N SER A 231 14.84 5.56 -18.01
CA SER A 231 13.83 6.14 -18.90
C SER A 231 14.48 6.51 -20.23
N SER A 232 13.82 6.20 -21.34
CA SER A 232 14.20 6.68 -22.68
C SER A 232 13.75 8.11 -22.95
N ASN A 233 12.77 8.62 -22.19
CA ASN A 233 12.27 9.98 -22.28
C ASN A 233 12.00 10.54 -20.87
N PRO A 234 13.07 10.90 -20.14
CA PRO A 234 12.97 11.28 -18.73
C PRO A 234 12.11 12.52 -18.49
N GLU A 235 12.05 13.42 -19.47
CA GLU A 235 11.22 14.63 -19.39
C GLU A 235 9.73 14.30 -19.31
N VAL A 236 9.26 13.39 -20.16
CA VAL A 236 7.84 13.02 -20.22
C VAL A 236 7.48 11.98 -19.16
N GLU A 237 8.40 11.07 -18.82
CA GLU A 237 8.08 9.92 -17.96
C GLU A 237 8.35 10.18 -16.48
N VAL A 238 9.26 11.10 -16.14
CA VAL A 238 9.76 11.27 -14.77
C VAL A 238 9.70 12.74 -14.33
N ILE A 239 10.40 13.64 -15.02
CA ILE A 239 10.60 15.04 -14.58
C ILE A 239 9.29 15.83 -14.69
N GLY A 240 8.73 15.93 -15.89
CA GLY A 240 7.51 16.68 -16.16
C GLY A 240 6.36 16.26 -15.23
N PRO A 241 6.04 14.96 -15.12
CA PRO A 241 4.96 14.55 -14.24
C PRO A 241 5.22 14.79 -12.74
N ALA A 242 6.49 14.74 -12.30
CA ALA A 242 6.84 15.06 -10.91
C ALA A 242 6.68 16.56 -10.61
N VAL A 243 7.21 17.42 -11.47
CA VAL A 243 7.16 18.89 -11.28
C VAL A 243 5.75 19.41 -11.50
N THR A 244 5.14 19.18 -12.66
CA THR A 244 3.79 19.63 -12.98
C THR A 244 2.75 19.06 -12.02
N GLY A 245 2.88 17.79 -11.63
CA GLY A 245 2.00 17.17 -10.65
C GLY A 245 2.09 17.84 -9.27
N THR A 246 3.30 18.21 -8.84
CA THR A 246 3.52 18.95 -7.59
C THR A 246 2.91 20.36 -7.68
N THR A 247 3.18 21.12 -8.75
CA THR A 247 2.60 22.46 -8.96
C THR A 247 1.06 22.41 -8.98
N ASN A 248 0.46 21.42 -9.64
CA ASN A 248 -1.00 21.26 -9.69
C ASN A 248 -1.60 21.04 -8.30
N VAL A 249 -0.97 20.21 -7.47
CA VAL A 249 -1.43 19.97 -6.10
C VAL A 249 -1.29 21.23 -5.25
N LEU A 250 -0.15 21.92 -5.30
CA LEU A 250 0.07 23.14 -4.52
C LEU A 250 -0.89 24.26 -4.93
N LYS A 251 -1.13 24.41 -6.23
CA LYS A 251 -2.12 25.36 -6.74
C LYS A 251 -3.53 25.04 -6.23
N ALA A 252 -3.95 23.78 -6.31
CA ALA A 252 -5.24 23.37 -5.78
C ALA A 252 -5.34 23.56 -4.25
N CYS A 253 -4.26 23.30 -3.50
CA CYS A 253 -4.18 23.54 -2.07
C CYS A 253 -4.35 25.03 -1.72
N TYR A 254 -3.66 25.91 -2.45
CA TYR A 254 -3.75 27.35 -2.27
C TYR A 254 -5.17 27.86 -2.56
N GLU A 255 -5.76 27.46 -3.69
CA GLU A 255 -7.14 27.84 -4.05
C GLU A 255 -8.18 27.31 -3.04
N ALA A 256 -7.98 26.10 -2.50
CA ALA A 256 -8.83 25.50 -1.49
C ALA A 256 -8.55 25.98 -0.05
N LYS A 257 -7.56 26.87 0.16
CA LYS A 257 -7.14 27.37 1.47
C LYS A 257 -6.77 26.25 2.46
N VAL A 258 -6.07 25.23 1.96
CA VAL A 258 -5.51 24.14 2.78
C VAL A 258 -4.57 24.73 3.83
N ARG A 259 -4.69 24.25 5.08
CA ARG A 259 -3.90 24.74 6.22
C ARG A 259 -2.41 24.40 6.09
N ARG A 260 -2.10 23.18 5.66
CA ARG A 260 -0.72 22.69 5.48
C ARG A 260 -0.65 21.60 4.43
N VAL A 261 0.41 21.62 3.63
CA VAL A 261 0.77 20.57 2.68
C VAL A 261 2.07 19.89 3.13
N VAL A 262 2.03 18.56 3.28
CA VAL A 262 3.25 17.75 3.47
C VAL A 262 3.61 17.09 2.15
N VAL A 263 4.75 17.48 1.57
CA VAL A 263 5.24 16.99 0.28
C VAL A 263 6.28 15.90 0.47
N VAL A 264 6.05 14.72 -0.09
CA VAL A 264 7.00 13.59 -0.04
C VAL A 264 8.03 13.74 -1.16
N SER A 265 9.17 14.33 -0.80
CA SER A 265 10.39 14.35 -1.58
C SER A 265 11.15 13.02 -1.42
N SER A 266 12.48 13.06 -1.29
CA SER A 266 13.37 11.90 -1.19
C SER A 266 14.76 12.38 -0.78
N VAL A 267 15.55 11.53 -0.12
CA VAL A 267 17.02 11.78 0.00
C VAL A 267 17.71 11.92 -1.37
N ALA A 268 17.06 11.51 -2.45
CA ALA A 268 17.50 11.77 -3.82
C ALA A 268 17.55 13.27 -4.19
N ALA A 269 16.87 14.14 -3.43
CA ALA A 269 16.98 15.59 -3.54
C ALA A 269 18.05 16.19 -2.60
N VAL A 270 18.76 15.34 -1.85
CA VAL A 270 19.72 15.72 -0.80
C VAL A 270 21.13 15.27 -1.17
N LEU A 271 21.30 14.03 -1.62
CA LEU A 271 22.59 13.33 -1.58
C LEU A 271 23.50 13.53 -2.81
N SER A 272 22.96 13.95 -3.95
CA SER A 272 23.71 13.97 -5.22
C SER A 272 24.57 15.22 -5.34
N ASN A 273 25.76 15.21 -4.75
CA ASN A 273 26.68 16.35 -4.79
C ASN A 273 28.13 15.84 -4.96
N PRO A 274 28.78 16.10 -6.12
CA PRO A 274 30.13 15.59 -6.39
C PRO A 274 31.22 16.21 -5.51
N ASN A 275 30.94 17.36 -4.90
CA ASN A 275 31.88 18.12 -4.08
C ASN A 275 31.63 17.91 -2.58
N TRP A 276 30.80 16.92 -2.21
CA TRP A 276 30.48 16.69 -0.81
C TRP A 276 31.68 16.14 -0.03
N PRO A 277 32.04 16.71 1.13
CA PRO A 277 33.14 16.20 1.94
C PRO A 277 32.89 14.75 2.40
N LYS A 278 33.89 13.88 2.21
CA LYS A 278 33.82 12.49 2.67
C LYS A 278 33.59 12.43 4.18
N GLY A 279 32.70 11.55 4.63
CA GLY A 279 32.38 11.35 6.04
C GLY A 279 31.49 12.42 6.69
N LYS A 280 31.18 13.53 5.99
CA LYS A 280 30.22 14.51 6.51
C LYS A 280 28.78 14.01 6.31
N PRO A 281 27.96 13.90 7.37
CA PRO A 281 26.54 13.58 7.22
C PRO A 281 25.81 14.64 6.41
N PHE A 282 24.85 14.21 5.59
CA PHE A 282 23.91 15.10 4.94
C PHE A 282 22.78 15.46 5.90
N ASP A 283 22.45 16.74 5.97
CA ASP A 283 21.34 17.27 6.75
C ASP A 283 20.31 17.96 5.84
N GLU A 284 19.28 18.56 6.44
CA GLU A 284 18.20 19.22 5.73
C GLU A 284 18.62 20.42 4.87
N ASP A 285 19.80 21.01 5.09
CA ASP A 285 20.31 22.14 4.31
C ASP A 285 20.98 21.68 3.00
N CYS A 286 21.24 20.38 2.86
CA CYS A 286 21.94 19.81 1.72
C CYS A 286 21.00 19.61 0.52
N TRP A 287 21.42 20.05 -0.66
CA TRP A 287 20.68 19.84 -1.91
C TRP A 287 21.49 19.04 -2.91
N SER A 288 20.79 18.21 -3.68
CA SER A 288 21.36 17.59 -4.88
C SER A 288 21.63 18.64 -5.96
N ASP A 289 22.76 18.46 -6.65
CA ASP A 289 23.21 19.28 -7.76
C ASP A 289 22.50 18.84 -9.03
N GLU A 290 21.73 19.75 -9.62
CA GLU A 290 20.88 19.48 -10.77
C GLU A 290 21.69 19.15 -12.04
N GLU A 291 22.78 19.89 -12.27
CA GLU A 291 23.65 19.69 -13.43
C GLU A 291 24.40 18.37 -13.32
N TYR A 292 24.84 18.00 -12.12
CA TYR A 292 25.45 16.70 -11.86
C TYR A 292 24.44 15.56 -12.05
N CYS A 293 23.21 15.69 -11.54
CA CYS A 293 22.17 14.69 -11.77
C CYS A 293 21.86 14.54 -13.27
N LYS A 294 21.78 15.64 -14.01
CA LYS A 294 21.55 15.65 -15.45
C LYS A 294 22.70 15.01 -16.22
N LYS A 295 23.95 15.33 -15.87
CA LYS A 295 25.16 14.78 -16.49
C LYS A 295 25.28 13.27 -16.32
N ASN A 296 24.90 12.74 -15.16
CA ASN A 296 24.95 11.30 -14.88
C ASN A 296 23.66 10.54 -15.26
N GLU A 297 22.68 11.22 -15.86
CA GLU A 297 21.38 10.65 -16.20
C GLU A 297 20.60 10.12 -14.97
N ASP A 298 20.82 10.73 -13.80
CA ASP A 298 20.12 10.42 -12.55
C ASP A 298 18.72 11.07 -12.52
N TRP A 299 17.90 10.75 -13.51
CA TRP A 299 16.62 11.43 -13.78
C TRP A 299 15.64 11.41 -12.60
N TYR A 300 15.65 10.36 -11.79
CA TYR A 300 14.84 10.30 -10.56
C TYR A 300 15.30 11.35 -9.54
N TYR A 301 16.62 11.50 -9.34
CA TYR A 301 17.21 12.47 -8.42
C TYR A 301 16.91 13.88 -8.89
N LEU A 302 17.12 14.15 -10.19
CA LEU A 302 16.78 15.43 -10.79
C LEU A 302 15.29 15.74 -10.61
N SER A 303 14.39 14.80 -10.92
CA SER A 303 12.94 15.01 -10.78
C SER A 303 12.50 15.33 -9.35
N LYS A 304 13.08 14.64 -8.34
CA LYS A 304 12.78 14.89 -6.93
C LYS A 304 13.33 16.24 -6.47
N THR A 305 14.53 16.59 -6.92
CA THR A 305 15.15 17.89 -6.63
C THR A 305 14.31 19.04 -7.19
N LEU A 306 13.95 18.98 -8.47
CA LEU A 306 13.16 20.01 -9.14
C LEU A 306 11.75 20.15 -8.55
N ALA A 307 11.07 19.03 -8.30
CA ALA A 307 9.74 19.04 -7.69
C ALA A 307 9.75 19.63 -6.27
N GLU A 308 10.79 19.34 -5.47
CA GLU A 308 10.92 19.90 -4.13
C GLU A 308 11.24 21.41 -4.16
N ARG A 309 12.13 21.85 -5.07
CA ARG A 309 12.40 23.27 -5.26
C ARG A 309 11.17 24.05 -5.70
N GLU A 310 10.42 23.50 -6.65
CA GLU A 310 9.16 24.07 -7.10
C GLU A 310 8.16 24.19 -5.93
N ALA A 311 8.13 23.20 -5.03
CA ALA A 311 7.28 23.28 -3.85
C ALA A 311 7.62 24.46 -2.93
N PHE A 312 8.90 24.69 -2.66
CA PHE A 312 9.33 25.85 -1.88
C PHE A 312 9.16 27.18 -2.62
N ALA A 313 9.42 27.22 -3.93
CA ALA A 313 9.21 28.42 -4.73
C ALA A 313 7.73 28.83 -4.75
N TYR A 314 6.82 27.86 -4.89
CA TYR A 314 5.38 28.09 -4.83
C TYR A 314 4.94 28.55 -3.44
N ALA A 315 5.44 27.92 -2.38
CA ALA A 315 5.17 28.30 -0.99
C ALA A 315 5.60 29.75 -0.71
N ALA A 316 6.83 30.11 -1.10
CA ALA A 316 7.36 31.46 -0.94
C ALA A 316 6.53 32.52 -1.70
N LYS A 317 6.05 32.17 -2.90
CA LYS A 317 5.22 33.05 -3.73
C LYS A 317 3.82 33.29 -3.16
N THR A 318 3.24 32.30 -2.49
CA THR A 318 1.81 32.28 -2.12
C THR A 318 1.53 32.37 -0.63
N GLY A 319 2.54 32.14 0.22
CA GLY A 319 2.38 32.01 1.66
C GLY A 319 1.74 30.68 2.09
N LEU A 320 1.59 29.71 1.19
CA LEU A 320 1.10 28.37 1.53
C LEU A 320 2.08 27.66 2.47
N ASP A 321 1.60 27.13 3.59
CA ASP A 321 2.41 26.35 4.52
C ASP A 321 2.75 24.98 3.92
N VAL A 322 4.02 24.81 3.55
CA VAL A 322 4.57 23.60 2.94
C VAL A 322 5.73 23.08 3.77
N VAL A 323 5.64 21.81 4.15
CA VAL A 323 6.73 21.04 4.77
C VAL A 323 7.12 19.93 3.82
N THR A 324 8.42 19.72 3.58
CA THR A 324 8.90 18.63 2.73
C THR A 324 9.54 17.53 3.57
N PHE A 325 9.32 16.30 3.12
CA PHE A 325 9.75 15.09 3.80
C PHE A 325 10.62 14.25 2.86
N CYS A 326 11.85 13.97 3.28
CA CYS A 326 12.90 13.32 2.49
C CYS A 326 13.21 11.92 3.07
N PRO A 327 12.43 10.88 2.73
CA PRO A 327 12.71 9.54 3.21
C PRO A 327 13.92 8.93 2.51
N ALA A 328 14.65 8.11 3.27
CA ALA A 328 15.69 7.20 2.76
C ALA A 328 15.07 5.97 2.06
N LEU A 329 15.80 4.85 1.99
CA LEU A 329 15.28 3.62 1.40
C LEU A 329 14.15 3.04 2.27
N VAL A 330 12.91 3.26 1.87
CA VAL A 330 11.75 2.77 2.63
C VAL A 330 11.58 1.26 2.42
N LEU A 331 11.67 0.49 3.50
CA LEU A 331 11.35 -0.93 3.57
C LEU A 331 10.25 -1.17 4.61
N GLY A 332 9.83 -2.41 4.78
CA GLY A 332 8.77 -2.79 5.72
C GLY A 332 7.64 -3.57 5.03
N PRO A 333 6.62 -3.95 5.80
CA PRO A 333 5.53 -4.79 5.30
C PRO A 333 4.74 -4.13 4.17
N LEU A 334 4.52 -4.86 3.07
CA LEU A 334 3.64 -4.44 1.98
C LEU A 334 2.17 -4.48 2.43
N MET A 335 1.36 -3.53 1.95
CA MET A 335 -0.11 -3.61 2.00
C MET A 335 -0.71 -3.85 0.62
N GLN A 336 -0.07 -3.31 -0.41
CA GLN A 336 -0.44 -3.52 -1.80
C GLN A 336 0.13 -4.85 -2.32
N PRO A 337 -0.59 -5.56 -3.22
CA PRO A 337 -0.17 -6.87 -3.75
C PRO A 337 0.90 -6.75 -4.85
N THR A 338 1.79 -5.76 -4.75
CA THR A 338 2.85 -5.50 -5.73
C THR A 338 4.12 -5.02 -5.03
N ILE A 339 5.26 -5.61 -5.40
CA ILE A 339 6.58 -5.15 -4.96
C ILE A 339 6.90 -3.81 -5.62
N ASN A 340 7.12 -2.78 -4.81
CA ASN A 340 7.59 -1.47 -5.26
C ASN A 340 9.12 -1.43 -5.39
N SER A 341 9.68 -0.38 -6.00
CA SER A 341 11.11 -0.30 -6.35
C SER A 341 12.07 -0.49 -5.16
N SER A 342 11.78 0.08 -3.99
CA SER A 342 12.63 -0.08 -2.80
C SER A 342 12.60 -1.51 -2.25
N SER A 343 11.40 -2.07 -2.10
CA SER A 343 11.19 -3.47 -1.69
C SER A 343 11.84 -4.46 -2.66
N LYS A 344 11.92 -4.13 -3.95
CA LYS A 344 12.62 -4.94 -4.97
C LYS A 344 14.12 -5.08 -4.68
N ILE A 345 14.76 -4.06 -4.08
CA ILE A 345 16.18 -4.13 -3.69
C ILE A 345 16.38 -5.24 -2.66
N LEU A 346 15.57 -5.26 -1.60
CA LEU A 346 15.61 -6.31 -0.59
C LEU A 346 15.21 -7.66 -1.18
N PHE A 347 14.11 -7.72 -1.94
CA PHE A 347 13.59 -8.94 -2.55
C PHE A 347 14.62 -9.64 -3.46
N ASN A 348 15.42 -8.88 -4.21
CA ASN A 348 16.42 -9.46 -5.11
C ASN A 348 17.50 -10.26 -4.38
N TYR A 349 17.79 -9.99 -3.10
CA TYR A 349 18.75 -10.79 -2.32
C TYR A 349 18.27 -12.23 -2.05
N PHE A 350 16.97 -12.50 -2.18
CA PHE A 350 16.39 -13.83 -1.99
C PHE A 350 16.37 -14.67 -3.27
N LYS A 351 16.68 -14.09 -4.44
CA LYS A 351 16.61 -14.79 -5.73
C LYS A 351 17.78 -15.74 -5.97
N GLY A 352 18.90 -15.54 -5.28
CA GLY A 352 20.12 -16.34 -5.49
C GLY A 352 20.75 -16.20 -6.87
N ASP A 353 20.36 -15.20 -7.64
CA ASP A 353 20.87 -14.95 -9.00
C ASP A 353 22.21 -14.19 -9.00
N ARG A 354 22.69 -13.75 -7.83
CA ARG A 354 23.96 -13.04 -7.64
C ARG A 354 24.72 -13.61 -6.45
N GLU A 355 25.87 -14.23 -6.73
CA GLU A 355 26.77 -14.73 -5.68
C GLU A 355 27.55 -13.60 -5.01
N THR A 356 27.90 -12.56 -5.77
CA THR A 356 28.61 -11.37 -5.31
C THR A 356 27.71 -10.14 -5.37
N VAL A 357 27.74 -9.33 -4.30
CA VAL A 357 27.03 -8.05 -4.22
C VAL A 357 27.93 -7.00 -3.59
N GLU A 358 27.69 -5.73 -3.88
CA GLU A 358 28.44 -4.64 -3.26
C GLU A 358 28.10 -4.45 -1.78
N ASN A 359 29.12 -4.27 -0.93
CA ASN A 359 29.00 -4.04 0.51
C ASN A 359 28.82 -2.57 0.89
N ARG A 360 27.90 -1.90 0.20
CA ARG A 360 27.58 -0.50 0.48
C ARG A 360 26.76 -0.33 1.76
N LEU A 361 26.90 0.83 2.40
CA LEU A 361 25.98 1.26 3.46
C LEU A 361 24.58 1.55 2.89
N ARG A 362 23.55 1.13 3.62
CA ARG A 362 22.14 1.37 3.31
C ARG A 362 21.49 2.14 4.44
N ASN A 363 21.02 3.35 4.11
CA ASN A 363 20.12 4.12 4.95
C ASN A 363 18.69 3.62 4.68
N ILE A 364 18.15 2.85 5.63
CA ILE A 364 16.82 2.24 5.55
C ILE A 364 15.89 2.97 6.52
N VAL A 365 14.60 2.95 6.25
CA VAL A 365 13.58 3.36 7.22
C VAL A 365 12.34 2.50 7.04
N ASP A 366 11.64 2.18 8.13
CA ASP A 366 10.39 1.42 8.06
C ASP A 366 9.25 2.29 7.52
N VAL A 367 8.41 1.74 6.65
CA VAL A 367 7.25 2.41 6.06
C VAL A 367 6.23 2.86 7.11
N ARG A 368 6.15 2.19 8.26
CA ARG A 368 5.33 2.58 9.41
C ARG A 368 5.91 3.80 10.10
N ASP A 369 7.22 3.84 10.30
CA ASP A 369 7.91 5.02 10.86
C ASP A 369 7.77 6.23 9.92
N VAL A 370 7.80 5.99 8.60
CA VAL A 370 7.53 7.02 7.59
C VAL A 370 6.10 7.57 7.71
N ALA A 371 5.09 6.70 7.87
CA ALA A 371 3.71 7.15 8.05
C ALA A 371 3.56 7.97 9.35
N ASP A 372 4.19 7.51 10.44
CA ASP A 372 4.22 8.22 11.73
C ASP A 372 4.87 9.60 11.58
N ALA A 373 5.99 9.71 10.86
CA ALA A 373 6.66 10.99 10.59
C ALA A 373 5.81 11.95 9.77
N LEU A 374 5.16 11.46 8.70
CA LEU A 374 4.31 12.29 7.85
C LEU A 374 3.17 12.91 8.66
N LEU A 375 2.48 12.10 9.48
CA LEU A 375 1.43 12.60 10.36
C LEU A 375 1.97 13.61 11.38
N LEU A 376 3.14 13.32 11.98
CA LEU A 376 3.79 14.23 12.94
C LEU A 376 4.06 15.61 12.33
N LEU A 377 4.62 15.66 11.11
CA LEU A 377 4.89 16.91 10.40
C LEU A 377 3.63 17.71 10.06
N TYR A 378 2.52 17.01 9.80
CA TYR A 378 1.23 17.64 9.57
C TYR A 378 0.61 18.21 10.85
N GLU A 379 0.74 17.52 11.98
CA GLU A 379 0.10 17.90 13.24
C GLU A 379 0.88 18.96 14.02
N LYS A 380 2.21 18.93 13.99
CA LYS A 380 3.08 19.81 14.79
C LYS A 380 3.18 21.22 14.22
N PRO A 381 2.61 22.26 14.85
CA PRO A 381 2.64 23.63 14.30
C PRO A 381 4.05 24.15 14.02
N GLU A 382 5.02 23.78 14.85
CA GLU A 382 6.43 24.16 14.77
C GLU A 382 7.20 23.48 13.62
N ALA A 383 6.64 22.45 12.98
CA ALA A 383 7.29 21.78 11.86
C ALA A 383 7.38 22.72 10.64
N SER A 384 8.60 22.89 10.12
CA SER A 384 8.88 23.80 9.00
C SER A 384 10.10 23.38 8.18
N GLY A 385 10.09 23.74 6.89
CA GLY A 385 11.17 23.43 5.96
C GLY A 385 11.22 21.95 5.59
N ARG A 386 12.43 21.41 5.48
CA ARG A 386 12.71 20.03 5.07
C ARG A 386 12.91 19.12 6.30
N TYR A 387 12.65 17.83 6.17
CA TYR A 387 12.95 16.82 7.19
C TYR A 387 13.47 15.55 6.54
N ILE A 388 14.66 15.10 6.93
CA ILE A 388 15.19 13.80 6.50
C ILE A 388 14.64 12.71 7.42
N CYS A 389 14.21 11.59 6.83
CA CYS A 389 13.71 10.44 7.54
C CYS A 389 14.52 9.20 7.19
N SER A 390 15.37 8.79 8.13
CA SER A 390 16.27 7.64 8.04
C SER A 390 16.44 7.01 9.42
N SER A 391 16.88 5.76 9.47
CA SER A 391 17.46 5.15 10.67
C SER A 391 19.00 5.09 10.54
N PRO A 392 19.73 4.64 11.58
CA PRO A 392 21.15 4.31 11.47
C PRO A 392 21.40 3.40 10.26
N PRO A 393 22.45 3.67 9.46
CA PRO A 393 22.75 2.90 8.27
C PRO A 393 23.26 1.49 8.62
N ILE A 394 23.05 0.55 7.72
CA ILE A 394 23.52 -0.85 7.85
C ILE A 394 24.32 -1.27 6.61
N LYS A 395 25.44 -2.00 6.79
CA LYS A 395 26.15 -2.62 5.67
C LYS A 395 25.32 -3.74 5.06
N VAL A 396 25.44 -3.95 3.74
CA VAL A 396 24.72 -5.04 3.07
C VAL A 396 25.11 -6.40 3.67
N SER A 397 26.37 -6.62 4.04
CA SER A 397 26.82 -7.85 4.73
C SER A 397 26.04 -8.10 6.03
N ASP A 398 25.90 -7.07 6.87
CA ASP A 398 25.24 -7.18 8.17
C ASP A 398 23.74 -7.40 8.01
N MET A 399 23.12 -6.69 7.07
CA MET A 399 21.73 -6.90 6.69
C MET A 399 21.47 -8.35 6.23
N ILE A 400 22.36 -8.90 5.39
CA ILE A 400 22.26 -10.30 4.94
C ILE A 400 22.49 -11.27 6.10
N ASN A 401 23.38 -10.97 7.05
CA ASN A 401 23.59 -11.80 8.24
C ASN A 401 22.34 -11.85 9.13
N ILE A 402 21.68 -10.71 9.36
CA ILE A 402 20.38 -10.67 10.05
C ILE A 402 19.36 -11.54 9.30
N LEU A 403 19.25 -11.39 7.99
CA LEU A 403 18.32 -12.17 7.17
C LEU A 403 18.62 -13.68 7.22
N LYS A 404 19.88 -14.09 7.15
CA LYS A 404 20.32 -15.50 7.29
C LYS A 404 19.92 -16.07 8.65
N ASN A 405 20.08 -15.31 9.72
CA ASN A 405 19.70 -15.74 11.07
C ASN A 405 18.17 -15.90 11.20
N LEU A 406 17.40 -15.01 10.59
CA LEU A 406 15.93 -15.05 10.65
C LEU A 406 15.31 -16.07 9.69
N TYR A 407 15.92 -16.26 8.51
CA TYR A 407 15.37 -17.01 7.39
C TYR A 407 16.45 -17.81 6.64
N PRO A 408 17.03 -18.85 7.28
CA PRO A 408 18.26 -19.52 6.79
C PRO A 408 18.12 -20.28 5.46
N THR A 409 16.90 -20.54 5.00
CA THR A 409 16.62 -21.42 3.86
C THR A 409 16.74 -20.74 2.49
N TYR A 410 16.88 -19.42 2.43
CA TYR A 410 16.95 -18.69 1.16
C TYR A 410 18.38 -18.62 0.58
N PRO A 411 18.51 -18.54 -0.75
CA PRO A 411 19.81 -18.45 -1.42
C PRO A 411 20.35 -17.01 -1.38
N TYR A 412 21.00 -16.65 -0.28
CA TYR A 412 21.64 -15.34 -0.11
C TYR A 412 22.98 -15.23 -0.87
N PRO A 413 23.43 -14.00 -1.20
CA PRO A 413 24.79 -13.75 -1.63
C PRO A 413 25.83 -14.24 -0.62
N LYS A 414 27.00 -14.62 -1.15
CA LYS A 414 28.13 -15.16 -0.37
C LYS A 414 29.30 -14.17 -0.31
N ASN A 415 29.52 -13.42 -1.38
CA ASN A 415 30.66 -12.51 -1.51
C ASN A 415 30.18 -11.06 -1.45
N PHE A 416 30.96 -10.23 -0.77
CA PHE A 416 30.67 -8.82 -0.54
C PHE A 416 31.87 -7.99 -1.00
N GLU A 417 31.70 -7.22 -2.07
CA GLU A 417 32.74 -6.34 -2.61
C GLU A 417 32.67 -4.97 -1.93
N GLU A 418 33.75 -4.55 -1.25
CA GLU A 418 33.79 -3.21 -0.67
C GLU A 418 33.73 -2.13 -1.76
N VAL A 419 32.86 -1.16 -1.54
CA VAL A 419 32.70 0.00 -2.42
C VAL A 419 32.76 1.26 -1.58
N GLU A 420 32.99 2.40 -2.23
CA GLU A 420 32.99 3.69 -1.55
C GLU A 420 31.69 3.87 -0.76
N GLU A 421 31.84 4.24 0.51
CA GLU A 421 30.72 4.28 1.43
C GLU A 421 29.72 5.35 1.03
N VAL A 422 28.44 4.96 1.05
CA VAL A 422 27.33 5.86 0.77
C VAL A 422 27.19 6.85 1.92
N SER A 423 26.80 8.07 1.56
CA SER A 423 26.40 9.16 2.44
C SER A 423 25.52 8.71 3.61
N VAL A 424 25.86 9.14 4.82
CA VAL A 424 25.02 9.02 6.03
C VAL A 424 24.17 10.27 6.20
N TYR A 425 23.00 10.14 6.83
CA TYR A 425 22.08 11.26 7.04
C TYR A 425 21.96 11.64 8.50
N SER A 426 21.91 12.93 8.79
CA SER A 426 21.33 13.44 10.02
C SER A 426 19.81 13.32 9.93
N PHE A 427 19.21 12.79 11.00
CA PHE A 427 17.75 12.73 11.18
C PHE A 427 17.35 13.34 12.54
N GLU A 428 18.26 14.10 13.16
CA GLU A 428 18.04 14.73 14.47
C GLU A 428 16.87 15.71 14.45
N LYS A 429 16.68 16.44 13.35
CA LYS A 429 15.60 17.43 13.24
C LYS A 429 14.23 16.77 13.40
N LEU A 430 14.05 15.58 12.82
CA LEU A 430 12.84 14.79 12.95
C LEU A 430 12.71 14.19 14.36
N GLN A 431 13.81 13.70 14.95
CA GLN A 431 13.80 13.20 16.34
C GLN A 431 13.47 14.29 17.37
N LYS A 432 13.94 15.53 17.16
CA LYS A 432 13.61 16.69 18.01
C LYS A 432 12.10 17.01 18.04
N LEU A 433 11.33 16.55 17.04
CA LEU A 433 9.86 16.63 17.04
C LEU A 433 9.18 15.48 17.83
N GLY A 434 9.95 14.54 18.36
CA GLY A 434 9.47 13.35 19.06
C GLY A 434 9.32 12.10 18.18
N TRP A 435 9.89 12.10 16.97
CA TRP A 435 9.87 10.92 16.11
C TRP A 435 10.89 9.86 16.58
N THR A 436 10.49 8.60 16.46
CA THR A 436 11.33 7.43 16.76
C THR A 436 11.26 6.45 15.59
N PHE A 437 12.28 5.61 15.45
CA PHE A 437 12.35 4.57 14.42
C PHE A 437 12.43 3.19 15.05
N ARG A 438 11.94 2.19 14.31
CA ARG A 438 11.99 0.77 14.70
C ARG A 438 13.37 0.17 14.44
N PRO A 439 13.75 -0.89 15.19
CA PRO A 439 14.95 -1.66 14.88
C PRO A 439 14.93 -2.25 13.47
N VAL A 440 16.08 -2.32 12.83
CA VAL A 440 16.22 -2.81 11.44
C VAL A 440 15.75 -4.27 11.31
N GLU A 441 15.94 -5.10 12.33
CA GLU A 441 15.47 -6.48 12.39
C GLU A 441 13.96 -6.58 12.26
N GLU A 442 13.21 -5.66 12.89
CA GLU A 442 11.75 -5.62 12.79
C GLU A 442 11.31 -5.22 11.38
N THR A 443 11.97 -4.23 10.78
CA THR A 443 11.74 -3.77 9.40
C THR A 443 11.96 -4.89 8.39
N LEU A 444 13.09 -5.60 8.52
CA LEU A 444 13.43 -6.74 7.66
C LEU A 444 12.46 -7.89 7.85
N ARG A 445 12.11 -8.23 9.11
CA ARG A 445 11.13 -9.27 9.42
C ARG A 445 9.78 -8.95 8.78
N GLY A 446 9.25 -7.76 9.02
CA GLY A 446 7.96 -7.32 8.47
C GLY A 446 7.95 -7.31 6.94
N SER A 447 9.06 -6.91 6.31
CA SER A 447 9.22 -6.98 4.86
C SER A 447 9.08 -8.43 4.35
N VAL A 448 9.89 -9.35 4.88
CA VAL A 448 9.92 -10.75 4.44
C VAL A 448 8.60 -11.45 4.69
N GLU A 449 8.01 -11.29 5.87
CA GLU A 449 6.71 -11.90 6.18
C GLU A 449 5.62 -11.39 5.23
N SER A 450 5.64 -10.11 4.87
CA SER A 450 4.70 -9.59 3.86
C SER A 450 4.97 -10.18 2.47
N TYR A 451 6.23 -10.40 2.09
CA TYR A 451 6.56 -11.03 0.82
C TYR A 451 6.05 -12.47 0.75
N LYS A 452 6.14 -13.21 1.85
CA LYS A 452 5.57 -14.56 1.98
C LYS A 452 4.04 -14.53 1.93
N ALA A 453 3.40 -13.61 2.65
CA ALA A 453 1.94 -13.47 2.67
C ALA A 453 1.35 -13.16 1.28
N PHE A 454 2.08 -12.41 0.44
CA PHE A 454 1.70 -12.16 -0.95
C PHE A 454 2.21 -13.19 -1.97
N GLY A 455 2.87 -14.28 -1.51
CA GLY A 455 3.36 -15.36 -2.37
C GLY A 455 4.56 -14.98 -3.25
N PHE A 456 5.28 -13.90 -2.92
CA PHE A 456 6.53 -13.54 -3.60
C PHE A 456 7.71 -14.39 -3.15
N LEU A 457 7.68 -14.84 -1.89
CA LEU A 457 8.64 -15.78 -1.31
C LEU A 457 7.88 -17.01 -0.77
N ASN A 458 8.52 -18.18 -0.85
CA ASN A 458 7.96 -19.45 -0.38
C ASN A 458 8.46 -19.80 1.02
#